data_AF-A0A1Y6CBY2-F1
#
_entry.id   AF-A0A1Y6CBY2-F1
#
_cell.length_a   1.000
_cell.length_b   1.000
_cell.length_c   1.000
_cell.angle_alpha   90.00
_cell.angle_beta   90.00
_cell.angle_gamma   90.00
#
_symmetry.space_group_name_H-M   'P 1'
#
loop_
_entity.id
_entity.type
_entity.pdbx_description
1 polymer ?
#
loop_
_entity_poly.entity_id
_entity_poly.type
_entity_poly.pdbx_seq_one_letter_code
_entity_poly.pdbx_strand_id
1 'polypeptide(L)'
;MNLQHNRRRLFWLLQKWSSYTVWAHYAKQFDVFVKAYEEALATWPDGERPPEYNVRFAYLAQDLYPKGLAALAKGDRSVWREREDGYLGEAEGASFRAMEGVTSAEINKYDGGERGVPLYTVWTERLEQLRLLKEAAILQGAEFVYESRPTYANWHPVAYRNSECLPESYFQGMIQEVGPWPEPTPEPPPSTNILVESGECIPNDGIWELVLPHRAPGETDALNYFVKGAVAPWIKDFEKFSQDPNPGKQYVLPATWRLVWEDTRYLDGVIPDESFYFNPVITPQEPVEAQGMAPPIPSSGRCEAGHPCPQAGTWWTPAKPDARRAFAQGERMPDFPDSSYGATIWYREAE
;
A
#
# COMPACT_ATOMS: atom_id res chain seq x y z
N MET A 1 22.09 -3.01 10.35
CA MET A 1 20.98 -2.79 9.40
C MET A 1 21.47 -3.22 8.03
N ASN A 2 20.63 -3.86 7.21
CA ASN A 2 20.97 -4.17 5.83
C ASN A 2 20.40 -3.07 4.92
N LEU A 3 21.23 -2.06 4.64
CA LEU A 3 20.82 -0.87 3.89
C LEU A 3 20.34 -1.20 2.47
N GLN A 4 20.96 -2.17 1.82
CA GLN A 4 20.54 -2.65 0.49
C GLN A 4 19.16 -3.31 0.53
N HIS A 5 18.84 -4.05 1.61
CA HIS A 5 17.52 -4.65 1.81
C HIS A 5 16.42 -3.60 2.00
N ASN A 6 16.67 -2.60 2.86
CA ASN A 6 15.78 -1.45 3.03
C ASN A 6 15.53 -0.71 1.72
N ARG A 7 16.60 -0.44 0.96
CA ARG A 7 16.56 0.24 -0.34
C ARG A 7 15.70 -0.54 -1.35
N ARG A 8 15.90 -1.87 -1.46
CA ARG A 8 15.09 -2.74 -2.32
C ARG A 8 13.60 -2.68 -1.98
N ARG A 9 13.25 -2.75 -0.68
CA ARG A 9 11.86 -2.61 -0.19
C ARG A 9 11.23 -1.27 -0.58
N LEU A 10 11.93 -0.16 -0.32
CA LEU A 10 11.42 1.18 -0.65
C LEU A 10 11.32 1.42 -2.15
N PHE A 11 12.26 0.91 -2.94
CA PHE A 11 12.21 1.02 -4.39
C PHE A 11 10.94 0.35 -4.95
N TRP A 12 10.68 -0.90 -4.55
CA TRP A 12 9.43 -1.59 -4.93
C TRP A 12 8.18 -0.85 -4.42
N LEU A 13 8.21 -0.31 -3.20
CA LEU A 13 7.07 0.40 -2.63
C LEU A 13 6.71 1.68 -3.40
N LEU A 14 7.72 2.43 -3.83
CA LEU A 14 7.54 3.61 -4.68
C LEU A 14 7.02 3.24 -6.08
N GLN A 15 7.45 2.09 -6.64
CA GLN A 15 6.89 1.57 -7.91
C GLN A 15 5.43 1.09 -7.77
N LYS A 16 5.07 0.51 -6.61
CA LYS A 16 3.71 0.11 -6.25
C LYS A 16 2.77 1.30 -6.21
N TRP A 17 3.08 2.34 -5.43
CA TRP A 17 2.18 3.48 -5.27
C TRP A 17 2.14 4.43 -6.48
N SER A 18 3.04 4.25 -7.46
CA SER A 18 2.98 4.91 -8.77
C SER A 18 2.32 4.05 -9.88
N SER A 19 1.85 2.84 -9.56
CA SER A 19 1.18 1.96 -10.53
C SER A 19 -0.23 2.41 -10.89
N TYR A 20 -0.52 2.54 -12.19
CA TYR A 20 -1.89 2.71 -12.70
C TYR A 20 -2.83 1.63 -12.15
N THR A 21 -2.39 0.37 -12.18
CA THR A 21 -3.20 -0.79 -11.77
C THR A 21 -3.59 -0.73 -10.30
N VAL A 22 -2.67 -0.26 -9.43
CA VAL A 22 -2.94 -0.05 -8.00
C VAL A 22 -3.99 1.04 -7.80
N TRP A 23 -3.82 2.21 -8.42
CA TRP A 23 -4.80 3.30 -8.34
C TRP A 23 -6.18 2.89 -8.90
N ALA A 24 -6.22 2.15 -10.02
CA ALA A 24 -7.45 1.66 -10.62
C ALA A 24 -8.17 0.61 -9.75
N HIS A 25 -7.43 -0.21 -9.00
CA HIS A 25 -8.00 -1.14 -8.03
C HIS A 25 -8.70 -0.39 -6.90
N TYR A 26 -8.01 0.54 -6.24
CA TYR A 26 -8.58 1.27 -5.09
C TYR A 26 -9.75 2.17 -5.48
N ALA A 27 -9.71 2.82 -6.65
CA ALA A 27 -10.88 3.53 -7.20
C ALA A 27 -12.12 2.60 -7.33
N LYS A 28 -11.92 1.37 -7.80
CA LYS A 28 -13.00 0.37 -7.90
C LYS A 28 -13.47 -0.14 -6.54
N GLN A 29 -12.59 -0.31 -5.55
CA GLN A 29 -13.02 -0.66 -4.19
C GLN A 29 -13.81 0.48 -3.55
N PHE A 30 -13.42 1.72 -3.83
CA PHE A 30 -14.16 2.90 -3.41
C PHE A 30 -15.57 2.95 -4.01
N ASP A 31 -15.76 2.63 -5.30
CA ASP A 31 -17.11 2.49 -5.89
C ASP A 31 -17.99 1.46 -5.15
N VAL A 32 -17.40 0.33 -4.70
CA VAL A 32 -18.13 -0.68 -3.90
C VAL A 32 -18.49 -0.14 -2.52
N PHE A 33 -17.59 0.58 -1.85
CA PHE A 33 -17.87 1.28 -0.60
C PHE A 33 -18.99 2.31 -0.76
N VAL A 34 -18.92 3.19 -1.77
CA VAL A 34 -19.91 4.25 -2.00
C VAL A 34 -21.30 3.67 -2.22
N LYS A 35 -21.43 2.62 -3.03
CA LYS A 35 -22.71 1.94 -3.23
C LYS A 35 -23.31 1.40 -1.92
N ALA A 36 -22.49 0.78 -1.07
CA ALA A 36 -22.94 0.30 0.23
C ALA A 36 -23.28 1.46 1.19
N TYR A 37 -22.59 2.59 1.08
CA TYR A 37 -22.85 3.81 1.82
C TYR A 37 -24.20 4.44 1.44
N GLU A 38 -24.52 4.54 0.14
CA GLU A 38 -25.82 5.00 -0.36
C GLU A 38 -26.96 4.09 0.11
N GLU A 39 -26.78 2.77 0.05
CA GLU A 39 -27.76 1.79 0.56
C GLU A 39 -27.95 1.94 2.08
N ALA A 40 -26.87 2.18 2.84
CA ALA A 40 -26.94 2.46 4.27
C ALA A 40 -27.72 3.75 4.57
N LEU A 41 -27.47 4.83 3.82
CA LEU A 41 -28.21 6.09 3.96
C LEU A 41 -29.71 5.88 3.68
N ALA A 42 -30.06 5.16 2.61
CA ALA A 42 -31.43 4.96 2.18
C ALA A 42 -32.24 4.00 3.07
N THR A 43 -31.59 3.05 3.78
CA THR A 43 -32.29 1.92 4.42
C THR A 43 -32.04 1.73 5.91
N TRP A 44 -30.97 2.28 6.50
CA TRP A 44 -30.64 2.04 7.91
C TRP A 44 -31.36 3.03 8.85
N PRO A 45 -31.63 2.62 10.11
CA PRO A 45 -32.25 3.49 11.10
C PRO A 45 -31.28 4.58 11.60
N ASP A 46 -31.86 5.63 12.18
CA ASP A 46 -31.11 6.70 12.84
C ASP A 46 -30.30 6.13 14.02
N GLY A 47 -29.05 6.56 14.18
CA GLY A 47 -28.10 6.01 15.17
C GLY A 47 -27.24 4.84 14.66
N GLU A 48 -27.58 4.26 13.51
CA GLU A 48 -26.70 3.35 12.74
C GLU A 48 -26.30 3.94 11.38
N ARG A 49 -27.11 4.83 10.79
CA ARG A 49 -26.84 5.47 9.49
C ARG A 49 -25.51 6.27 9.49
N PRO A 50 -24.65 6.15 8.45
CA PRO A 50 -23.42 6.94 8.34
C PRO A 50 -23.67 8.43 7.95
N PRO A 51 -22.66 9.32 8.02
CA PRO A 51 -22.83 10.76 7.80
C PRO A 51 -23.22 11.18 6.36
N GLU A 52 -24.51 11.44 6.11
CA GLU A 52 -25.04 11.96 4.83
C GLU A 52 -24.25 13.18 4.26
N TYR A 53 -23.71 14.03 5.13
CA TYR A 53 -22.85 15.17 4.77
C TYR A 53 -21.64 14.79 3.89
N ASN A 54 -21.14 13.56 4.02
CA ASN A 54 -19.91 13.10 3.37
C ASN A 54 -20.12 12.63 1.91
N VAL A 55 -21.36 12.38 1.47
CA VAL A 55 -21.70 11.84 0.13
C VAL A 55 -21.15 12.69 -1.02
N ARG A 56 -21.16 14.02 -0.90
CA ARG A 56 -20.56 14.91 -1.92
C ARG A 56 -19.07 14.62 -2.18
N PHE A 57 -18.34 14.14 -1.17
CA PHE A 57 -16.93 13.82 -1.31
C PHE A 57 -16.76 12.48 -2.03
N ALA A 58 -17.72 11.55 -1.88
CA ALA A 58 -17.78 10.37 -2.73
C ALA A 58 -18.03 10.72 -4.19
N TYR A 59 -19.04 11.55 -4.49
CA TYR A 59 -19.30 11.98 -5.86
C TYR A 59 -18.15 12.80 -6.46
N LEU A 60 -17.45 13.62 -5.66
CA LEU A 60 -16.22 14.32 -6.08
C LEU A 60 -15.10 13.32 -6.42
N ALA A 61 -14.82 12.34 -5.56
CA ALA A 61 -13.83 11.31 -5.83
C ALA A 61 -14.18 10.46 -7.07
N GLN A 62 -15.45 10.11 -7.27
CA GLN A 62 -15.93 9.35 -8.44
C GLN A 62 -15.88 10.14 -9.76
N ASP A 63 -15.97 11.48 -9.70
CA ASP A 63 -15.74 12.36 -10.86
C ASP A 63 -14.23 12.54 -11.16
N LEU A 64 -13.38 12.54 -10.13
CA LEU A 64 -11.93 12.75 -10.26
C LEU A 64 -11.14 11.48 -10.60
N TYR A 65 -11.44 10.32 -10.01
CA TYR A 65 -10.72 9.06 -10.26
C TYR A 65 -10.65 8.72 -11.77
N PRO A 66 -11.74 8.76 -12.57
CA PRO A 66 -11.68 8.49 -14.00
C PRO A 66 -10.80 9.48 -14.77
N LYS A 67 -10.76 10.75 -14.37
CA LYS A 67 -9.92 11.79 -15.01
C LYS A 67 -8.44 11.53 -14.75
N GLY A 68 -8.10 11.27 -13.48
CA GLY A 68 -6.74 10.93 -13.06
C GLY A 68 -6.24 9.65 -13.69
N LEU A 69 -7.04 8.58 -13.71
CA LEU A 69 -6.69 7.33 -14.38
C LEU A 69 -6.51 7.54 -15.89
N ALA A 70 -7.38 8.31 -16.55
CA ALA A 70 -7.27 8.60 -17.99
C ALA A 70 -6.09 9.52 -18.37
N ALA A 71 -5.46 10.19 -17.41
CA ALA A 71 -4.20 10.90 -17.58
C ALA A 71 -2.99 9.98 -17.30
N LEU A 72 -3.01 9.27 -16.16
CA LEU A 72 -1.96 8.33 -15.75
C LEU A 72 -1.71 7.24 -16.80
N ALA A 73 -2.78 6.72 -17.42
CA ALA A 73 -2.74 5.76 -18.53
C ALA A 73 -1.99 6.22 -19.80
N LYS A 74 -1.59 7.50 -19.89
CA LYS A 74 -0.84 8.10 -21.00
C LYS A 74 0.59 8.51 -20.62
N GLY A 75 1.05 8.09 -19.45
CA GLY A 75 2.34 8.51 -18.90
C GLY A 75 2.29 9.79 -18.06
N ASP A 76 1.12 10.42 -17.87
CA ASP A 76 1.03 11.68 -17.14
C ASP A 76 1.07 11.48 -15.62
N ARG A 77 2.06 12.08 -14.96
CA ARG A 77 2.28 12.00 -13.50
C ARG A 77 1.85 13.28 -12.77
N SER A 78 1.34 14.29 -13.49
CA SER A 78 0.75 15.51 -12.90
C SER A 78 -0.42 15.22 -11.96
N VAL A 79 -1.05 14.07 -12.12
CA VAL A 79 -2.17 13.54 -11.31
C VAL A 79 -1.95 13.50 -9.79
N TRP A 80 -0.70 13.58 -9.31
CA TRP A 80 -0.35 13.60 -7.87
C TRP A 80 0.12 14.98 -7.35
N ARG A 81 -0.03 16.02 -8.16
CA ARG A 81 0.27 17.41 -7.82
C ARG A 81 -0.86 18.06 -7.02
N GLU A 82 -0.60 19.24 -6.45
CA GLU A 82 -1.64 20.08 -5.83
C GLU A 82 -1.96 21.28 -6.75
N ARG A 83 -2.59 20.96 -7.88
CA ARG A 83 -2.87 21.85 -9.02
C ARG A 83 -4.13 21.36 -9.76
N GLU A 84 -4.59 22.13 -10.75
CA GLU A 84 -5.80 21.83 -11.54
C GLU A 84 -5.76 20.50 -12.33
N ASP A 85 -4.57 19.90 -12.46
CA ASP A 85 -4.27 18.60 -13.07
C ASP A 85 -4.07 17.46 -12.04
N GLY A 86 -4.11 17.77 -10.73
CA GLY A 86 -3.83 16.89 -9.59
C GLY A 86 -4.91 15.84 -9.26
N TYR A 87 -5.60 15.30 -10.27
CA TYR A 87 -6.86 14.56 -10.11
C TYR A 87 -6.82 13.36 -9.15
N LEU A 88 -5.73 12.58 -9.11
CA LEU A 88 -5.64 11.42 -8.21
C LEU A 88 -5.35 11.82 -6.76
N GLY A 89 -4.53 12.85 -6.55
CA GLY A 89 -4.30 13.42 -5.22
C GLY A 89 -5.56 14.06 -4.62
N GLU A 90 -6.37 14.74 -5.45
CA GLU A 90 -7.67 15.26 -4.98
C GLU A 90 -8.72 14.14 -4.81
N ALA A 91 -8.74 13.12 -5.70
CA ALA A 91 -9.66 11.99 -5.57
C ALA A 91 -9.44 11.19 -4.29
N GLU A 92 -8.18 10.92 -3.91
CA GLU A 92 -7.85 10.25 -2.66
C GLU A 92 -8.31 11.08 -1.46
N GLY A 93 -7.88 12.35 -1.38
CA GLY A 93 -8.28 13.25 -0.29
C GLY A 93 -9.79 13.53 -0.23
N ALA A 94 -10.53 13.38 -1.33
CA ALA A 94 -11.99 13.36 -1.33
C ALA A 94 -12.54 12.00 -0.83
N SER A 95 -11.99 10.87 -1.27
CA SER A 95 -12.40 9.54 -0.82
C SER A 95 -12.16 9.31 0.67
N PHE A 96 -11.07 9.85 1.24
CA PHE A 96 -10.82 9.89 2.68
C PHE A 96 -11.97 10.59 3.42
N ARG A 97 -12.33 11.81 2.99
CA ARG A 97 -13.44 12.60 3.57
C ARG A 97 -14.83 12.01 3.30
N ALA A 98 -14.98 11.12 2.32
CA ALA A 98 -16.18 10.31 2.16
C ALA A 98 -16.25 9.18 3.20
N MET A 99 -15.10 8.56 3.49
CA MET A 99 -14.91 7.47 4.45
C MET A 99 -14.80 7.94 5.92
N GLU A 100 -14.65 9.23 6.18
CA GLU A 100 -14.78 9.84 7.52
C GLU A 100 -16.11 9.43 8.19
N GLY A 101 -16.09 9.32 9.52
CA GLY A 101 -17.18 8.80 10.35
C GLY A 101 -17.28 7.27 10.41
N VAL A 102 -16.95 6.53 9.35
CA VAL A 102 -16.93 5.05 9.38
C VAL A 102 -15.67 4.58 10.11
N THR A 103 -15.82 4.05 11.32
CA THR A 103 -14.71 3.73 12.26
C THR A 103 -14.80 2.27 12.74
N SER A 104 -14.00 1.86 13.73
CA SER A 104 -14.20 0.59 14.44
C SER A 104 -15.11 0.76 15.67
N ALA A 105 -15.67 -0.34 16.18
CA ALA A 105 -16.41 -0.36 17.44
C ALA A 105 -15.63 0.26 18.61
N GLU A 106 -14.31 0.10 18.61
CA GLU A 106 -13.41 0.62 19.65
C GLU A 106 -13.18 2.13 19.49
N ILE A 107 -12.84 2.61 18.29
CA ILE A 107 -12.65 4.04 18.00
C ILE A 107 -13.96 4.82 18.22
N ASN A 108 -15.10 4.27 17.78
CA ASN A 108 -16.41 4.85 18.04
C ASN A 108 -16.70 4.96 19.56
N LYS A 109 -16.27 3.98 20.36
CA LYS A 109 -16.54 3.92 21.81
C LYS A 109 -15.61 4.77 22.66
N TYR A 110 -14.30 4.79 22.35
CA TYR A 110 -13.28 5.40 23.22
C TYR A 110 -12.90 6.80 22.76
N ASP A 111 -12.73 7.01 21.45
CA ASP A 111 -12.36 8.31 20.89
C ASP A 111 -13.61 9.16 20.55
N GLY A 112 -14.78 8.52 20.46
CA GLY A 112 -16.03 9.18 20.10
C GLY A 112 -16.04 9.65 18.64
N GLY A 113 -15.41 8.87 17.75
CA GLY A 113 -15.15 9.27 16.37
C GLY A 113 -14.34 10.57 16.29
N GLU A 114 -14.44 11.28 15.16
CA GLU A 114 -13.65 12.49 14.88
C GLU A 114 -14.01 13.72 15.76
N ARG A 115 -14.98 13.61 16.69
CA ARG A 115 -15.50 14.75 17.48
C ARG A 115 -15.72 14.47 18.97
N GLY A 116 -15.24 13.35 19.52
CA GLY A 116 -15.34 13.09 20.97
C GLY A 116 -16.74 12.67 21.47
N VAL A 117 -17.66 12.29 20.58
CA VAL A 117 -19.00 11.77 20.92
C VAL A 117 -19.31 10.59 19.99
N PRO A 118 -19.52 9.37 20.51
CA PRO A 118 -19.80 8.18 19.70
C PRO A 118 -20.88 8.43 18.65
N LEU A 119 -20.52 8.25 17.38
CA LEU A 119 -21.39 8.49 16.23
C LEU A 119 -22.49 7.43 16.12
N TYR A 120 -22.13 6.18 16.42
CA TYR A 120 -23.04 5.04 16.40
C TYR A 120 -23.37 4.60 17.83
N THR A 121 -24.66 4.49 18.14
CA THR A 121 -25.14 4.09 19.48
C THR A 121 -25.24 2.58 19.65
N VAL A 122 -25.18 1.83 18.55
CA VAL A 122 -25.15 0.37 18.50
C VAL A 122 -24.12 -0.05 17.45
N TRP A 123 -23.25 -1.03 17.76
CA TRP A 123 -22.44 -1.68 16.72
C TRP A 123 -23.18 -2.88 16.16
N THR A 124 -23.30 -2.96 14.83
CA THR A 124 -24.04 -4.02 14.14
C THR A 124 -23.20 -4.62 13.02
N GLU A 125 -23.53 -5.85 12.62
CA GLU A 125 -22.81 -6.57 11.57
C GLU A 125 -22.74 -5.77 10.26
N ARG A 126 -23.80 -5.04 9.91
CA ARG A 126 -23.84 -4.15 8.74
C ARG A 126 -22.87 -2.96 8.82
N LEU A 127 -22.69 -2.38 10.01
CA LEU A 127 -21.67 -1.35 10.24
C LEU A 127 -20.26 -1.93 10.10
N GLU A 128 -20.04 -3.16 10.59
CA GLU A 128 -18.77 -3.87 10.42
C GLU A 128 -18.47 -4.18 8.94
N GLN A 129 -19.46 -4.61 8.15
CA GLN A 129 -19.27 -4.79 6.70
C GLN A 129 -18.94 -3.46 5.98
N LEU A 130 -19.59 -2.36 6.33
CA LEU A 130 -19.26 -1.04 5.76
C LEU A 130 -17.85 -0.57 6.17
N ARG A 131 -17.40 -0.92 7.37
CA ARG A 131 -16.01 -0.68 7.84
C ARG A 131 -15.00 -1.51 7.04
N LEU A 132 -15.28 -2.79 6.78
CA LEU A 132 -14.42 -3.66 5.97
C LEU A 132 -14.33 -3.18 4.51
N LEU A 133 -15.43 -2.65 3.95
CA LEU A 133 -15.42 -2.01 2.62
C LEU A 133 -14.58 -0.72 2.60
N LYS A 134 -14.60 0.06 3.68
CA LYS A 134 -13.67 1.19 3.86
C LYS A 134 -12.22 0.72 3.88
N GLU A 135 -11.87 -0.31 4.66
CA GLU A 135 -10.50 -0.84 4.71
C GLU A 135 -9.98 -1.30 3.35
N ALA A 136 -10.84 -1.93 2.54
CA ALA A 136 -10.51 -2.31 1.16
C ALA A 136 -10.29 -1.11 0.21
N ALA A 137 -10.81 0.08 0.55
CA ALA A 137 -10.76 1.28 -0.29
C ALA A 137 -9.69 2.31 0.12
N ILE A 138 -9.03 2.18 1.28
CA ILE A 138 -8.01 3.14 1.74
C ILE A 138 -6.66 2.93 1.01
N LEU A 139 -6.22 3.98 0.32
CA LEU A 139 -4.90 4.11 -0.30
C LEU A 139 -3.80 4.44 0.74
N GLN A 140 -3.47 3.50 1.64
CA GLN A 140 -2.56 3.69 2.79
C GLN A 140 -1.10 4.11 2.45
N GLY A 141 -0.75 4.30 1.17
CA GLY A 141 0.56 4.81 0.76
C GLY A 141 0.52 5.76 -0.45
N ALA A 142 -0.62 6.39 -0.76
CA ALA A 142 -0.68 7.35 -1.87
C ALA A 142 0.26 8.57 -1.67
N GLU A 143 0.54 8.94 -0.42
CA GLU A 143 1.43 10.06 -0.07
C GLU A 143 2.90 9.81 -0.42
N PHE A 144 3.29 8.57 -0.73
CA PHE A 144 4.61 8.24 -1.27
C PHE A 144 4.89 8.82 -2.67
N VAL A 145 3.86 9.19 -3.45
CA VAL A 145 3.99 9.71 -4.82
C VAL A 145 3.51 11.16 -4.99
N TYR A 146 3.04 11.80 -3.93
CA TYR A 146 2.55 13.18 -3.97
C TYR A 146 3.67 14.20 -4.17
N GLU A 147 3.38 15.25 -4.94
CA GLU A 147 4.24 16.46 -4.98
C GLU A 147 4.47 16.95 -3.55
N SER A 148 5.73 17.05 -3.12
CA SER A 148 6.09 17.48 -1.76
C SER A 148 5.73 18.95 -1.55
N ARG A 149 4.99 19.26 -0.49
CA ARG A 149 4.30 20.56 -0.31
C ARG A 149 4.85 21.33 0.89
N PRO A 150 4.99 22.66 0.81
CA PRO A 150 5.28 23.49 1.98
C PRO A 150 4.01 23.70 2.82
N THR A 151 4.08 23.53 4.15
CA THR A 151 2.94 23.72 5.05
C THR A 151 2.37 25.15 5.06
N TYR A 152 3.19 26.13 4.67
CA TYR A 152 2.83 27.53 4.55
C TYR A 152 3.45 28.11 3.26
N ALA A 153 2.80 29.09 2.62
CA ALA A 153 3.22 29.61 1.32
C ALA A 153 4.63 30.27 1.28
N ASN A 154 5.24 30.52 2.44
CA ASN A 154 6.61 31.05 2.60
C ASN A 154 7.62 29.99 3.08
N TRP A 155 7.25 28.72 3.14
CA TRP A 155 8.11 27.60 3.52
C TRP A 155 8.61 26.83 2.29
N HIS A 156 9.65 26.04 2.48
CA HIS A 156 10.20 25.12 1.49
C HIS A 156 9.41 23.79 1.47
N PRO A 157 9.21 23.16 0.31
CA PRO A 157 8.75 21.78 0.25
C PRO A 157 9.81 20.85 0.86
N VAL A 158 9.38 19.83 1.61
CA VAL A 158 10.26 18.93 2.36
C VAL A 158 10.01 17.49 1.94
N ALA A 159 11.10 16.73 1.75
CA ALA A 159 11.04 15.35 1.30
C ALA A 159 10.42 14.43 2.34
N TYR A 160 9.58 13.51 1.88
CA TYR A 160 8.84 12.58 2.71
C TYR A 160 9.74 11.51 3.36
N ARG A 161 10.89 11.19 2.74
CA ARG A 161 11.99 10.41 3.30
C ARG A 161 13.23 11.28 3.41
N ASN A 162 13.74 11.40 4.64
CA ASN A 162 14.71 12.40 5.08
C ASN A 162 15.69 11.86 6.15
N SER A 163 15.77 10.54 6.32
CA SER A 163 16.79 9.83 7.13
C SER A 163 17.74 9.06 6.22
N GLU A 164 19.02 8.95 6.58
CA GLU A 164 20.02 8.18 5.82
C GLU A 164 19.99 6.65 6.07
N CYS A 165 19.14 6.22 7.00
CA CYS A 165 18.93 4.82 7.35
C CYS A 165 17.60 4.69 8.08
N LEU A 166 16.76 3.73 7.70
CA LEU A 166 15.49 3.45 8.37
C LEU A 166 15.60 2.15 9.21
N PRO A 167 15.05 2.12 10.44
CA PRO A 167 15.13 0.94 11.30
C PRO A 167 14.19 -0.18 10.80
N GLU A 168 14.49 -1.45 11.12
CA GLU A 168 13.62 -2.56 10.68
C GLU A 168 12.18 -2.44 11.23
N SER A 169 12.01 -1.85 12.42
CA SER A 169 10.69 -1.60 13.03
C SER A 169 9.76 -0.71 12.18
N TYR A 170 10.34 0.18 11.38
CA TYR A 170 9.61 1.03 10.43
C TYR A 170 9.01 0.18 9.29
N PHE A 171 9.80 -0.75 8.74
CA PHE A 171 9.33 -1.70 7.73
C PHE A 171 8.36 -2.74 8.29
N GLN A 172 8.44 -3.04 9.59
CA GLN A 172 7.50 -3.95 10.26
C GLN A 172 6.10 -3.34 10.41
N GLY A 173 6.00 -2.04 10.74
CA GLY A 173 4.71 -1.33 10.76
C GLY A 173 4.02 -1.36 9.40
N MET A 174 4.77 -1.02 8.34
CA MET A 174 4.25 -0.96 6.97
C MET A 174 3.63 -2.27 6.45
N ILE A 175 3.98 -3.44 6.96
CA ILE A 175 3.43 -4.72 6.46
C ILE A 175 1.90 -4.77 6.61
N GLN A 176 1.34 -4.10 7.64
CA GLN A 176 -0.11 -4.00 7.85
C GLN A 176 -0.77 -2.97 6.92
N GLU A 177 -0.01 -1.97 6.45
CA GLU A 177 -0.48 -0.82 5.69
C GLU A 177 -0.38 -1.07 4.17
N VAL A 178 0.73 -1.66 3.72
CA VAL A 178 1.11 -1.80 2.29
C VAL A 178 1.13 -3.24 1.80
N GLY A 179 0.90 -4.21 2.69
CA GLY A 179 0.92 -5.66 2.42
C GLY A 179 2.31 -6.29 2.57
N PRO A 180 2.44 -7.61 2.28
CA PRO A 180 3.71 -8.32 2.35
C PRO A 180 4.73 -7.81 1.32
N TRP A 181 6.01 -7.97 1.63
CA TRP A 181 7.11 -7.67 0.70
C TRP A 181 7.26 -8.79 -0.33
N PRO A 182 7.61 -8.49 -1.60
CA PRO A 182 7.97 -9.51 -2.57
C PRO A 182 9.28 -10.21 -2.20
N GLU A 183 9.31 -11.54 -2.37
CA GLU A 183 10.50 -12.37 -2.20
C GLU A 183 10.85 -13.08 -3.52
N PRO A 184 12.03 -12.83 -4.12
CA PRO A 184 13.03 -11.83 -3.74
C PRO A 184 12.56 -10.39 -4.04
N THR A 185 12.95 -9.43 -3.19
CA THR A 185 12.63 -8.02 -3.43
C THR A 185 13.50 -7.46 -4.58
N PRO A 186 12.90 -6.79 -5.59
CA PRO A 186 13.61 -6.31 -6.77
C PRO A 186 14.84 -5.45 -6.47
N GLU A 187 15.90 -5.63 -7.26
CA GLU A 187 17.10 -4.78 -7.25
C GLU A 187 16.82 -3.46 -7.97
N PRO A 188 17.05 -2.29 -7.35
CA PRO A 188 17.04 -1.01 -8.05
C PRO A 188 18.06 -1.00 -9.21
N PRO A 189 17.78 -0.30 -10.31
CA PRO A 189 18.77 -0.06 -11.35
C PRO A 189 19.97 0.75 -10.80
N PRO A 190 21.13 0.70 -11.48
CA PRO A 190 22.29 1.52 -11.12
C PRO A 190 21.95 3.01 -11.11
N SER A 191 22.30 3.71 -10.02
CA SER A 191 22.01 5.14 -9.89
C SER A 191 22.63 5.96 -11.03
N THR A 192 21.88 6.93 -11.56
CA THR A 192 22.31 7.72 -12.73
C THR A 192 23.29 8.85 -12.36
N ASN A 193 23.72 9.62 -13.36
CA ASN A 193 24.43 10.89 -13.16
C ASN A 193 23.50 12.12 -13.28
N ILE A 194 22.18 11.94 -13.34
CA ILE A 194 21.21 13.05 -13.33
C ILE A 194 21.05 13.50 -11.88
N LEU A 195 21.36 14.77 -11.62
CA LEU A 195 21.31 15.43 -10.32
C LEU A 195 20.36 16.62 -10.39
N VAL A 196 19.79 17.00 -9.24
CA VAL A 196 18.97 18.21 -9.06
C VAL A 196 19.14 18.73 -7.63
N GLU A 197 19.30 20.04 -7.46
CA GLU A 197 19.44 20.69 -6.15
C GLU A 197 18.09 21.20 -5.61
N SER A 198 17.93 21.23 -4.28
CA SER A 198 16.70 21.73 -3.66
C SER A 198 16.34 23.15 -4.12
N GLY A 199 15.13 23.31 -4.68
CA GLY A 199 14.65 24.57 -5.26
C GLY A 199 14.67 24.61 -6.79
N GLU A 200 15.40 23.72 -7.46
CA GLU A 200 15.30 23.54 -8.91
C GLU A 200 14.01 22.79 -9.29
N CYS A 201 13.68 22.79 -10.59
CA CYS A 201 12.57 22.00 -11.12
C CYS A 201 13.00 20.56 -11.39
N ILE A 202 12.24 19.58 -10.90
CA ILE A 202 12.47 18.15 -11.15
C ILE A 202 12.41 17.87 -12.67
N PRO A 203 13.46 17.33 -13.31
CA PRO A 203 13.52 17.19 -14.77
C PRO A 203 12.80 15.93 -15.30
N ASN A 204 12.68 14.89 -14.48
CA ASN A 204 12.19 13.56 -14.85
C ASN A 204 11.31 13.00 -13.73
N ASP A 205 10.20 12.38 -14.10
CA ASP A 205 9.34 11.63 -13.18
C ASP A 205 10.03 10.34 -12.73
N GLY A 206 9.84 9.94 -11.48
CA GLY A 206 10.29 8.64 -10.99
C GLY A 206 10.94 8.69 -9.60
N ILE A 207 11.85 7.75 -9.34
CA ILE A 207 12.45 7.50 -8.03
C ILE A 207 13.82 8.16 -7.93
N TRP A 208 14.02 8.95 -6.88
CA TRP A 208 15.22 9.72 -6.61
C TRP A 208 15.83 9.33 -5.25
N GLU A 209 17.16 9.28 -5.18
CA GLU A 209 17.91 9.06 -3.93
C GLU A 209 18.56 10.35 -3.44
N LEU A 210 18.66 10.51 -2.12
CA LEU A 210 19.46 11.57 -1.51
C LEU A 210 20.96 11.29 -1.72
N VAL A 211 21.68 12.26 -2.29
CA VAL A 211 23.15 12.24 -2.32
C VAL A 211 23.71 12.59 -0.95
N LEU A 212 24.48 11.67 -0.37
CA LEU A 212 25.16 11.82 0.91
C LEU A 212 26.68 11.93 0.65
N PRO A 213 27.36 13.05 0.96
CA PRO A 213 28.78 13.26 0.60
C PRO A 213 29.76 12.23 1.17
N HIS A 214 29.37 11.52 2.22
CA HIS A 214 30.13 10.46 2.91
C HIS A 214 29.84 9.04 2.41
N ARG A 215 29.04 8.87 1.34
CA ARG A 215 28.64 7.55 0.81
C ARG A 215 28.68 7.49 -0.72
N ALA A 216 28.80 6.28 -1.28
CA ALA A 216 28.73 6.06 -2.71
C ALA A 216 27.27 6.09 -3.23
N PRO A 217 27.03 6.29 -4.55
CA PRO A 217 25.71 6.16 -5.14
C PRO A 217 25.13 4.76 -4.85
N GLY A 218 23.84 4.69 -4.51
CA GLY A 218 23.19 3.46 -4.07
C GLY A 218 23.37 3.07 -2.60
N GLU A 219 24.32 3.67 -1.86
CA GLU A 219 24.53 3.40 -0.42
C GLU A 219 23.58 4.21 0.49
N THR A 220 22.29 4.22 0.14
CA THR A 220 21.23 4.90 0.90
C THR A 220 19.88 4.20 0.72
N ASP A 221 19.04 4.23 1.74
CA ASP A 221 17.60 3.90 1.66
C ASP A 221 16.71 5.17 1.63
N ALA A 222 17.30 6.37 1.58
CA ALA A 222 16.60 7.64 1.45
C ALA A 222 16.02 7.87 0.02
N LEU A 223 15.07 7.04 -0.37
CA LEU A 223 14.36 7.10 -1.66
C LEU A 223 13.04 7.88 -1.53
N ASN A 224 12.74 8.72 -2.52
CA ASN A 224 11.44 9.37 -2.70
C ASN A 224 10.99 9.21 -4.17
N TYR A 225 9.69 9.28 -4.44
CA TYR A 225 9.18 9.51 -5.80
C TYR A 225 8.97 11.02 -6.00
N PHE A 226 9.41 11.58 -7.14
CA PHE A 226 9.16 12.98 -7.49
C PHE A 226 8.49 13.10 -8.86
N VAL A 227 7.58 14.07 -8.97
CA VAL A 227 6.86 14.43 -10.21
C VAL A 227 7.61 15.54 -10.94
N LYS A 228 7.67 15.46 -12.26
CA LYS A 228 8.34 16.41 -13.14
C LYS A 228 7.74 17.81 -13.07
N GLY A 229 8.62 18.80 -13.04
CA GLY A 229 8.26 20.20 -12.85
C GLY A 229 7.70 20.52 -11.46
N ALA A 230 7.76 19.59 -10.49
CA ALA A 230 7.71 19.94 -9.07
C ALA A 230 9.01 20.65 -8.65
N VAL A 231 8.97 21.34 -7.51
CA VAL A 231 10.17 21.93 -6.91
C VAL A 231 10.90 20.84 -6.12
N ALA A 232 12.19 20.65 -6.41
CA ALA A 232 13.04 19.68 -5.72
C ALA A 232 13.08 19.98 -4.21
N PRO A 233 12.72 19.04 -3.33
CA PRO A 233 12.49 19.33 -1.92
C PRO A 233 13.77 19.44 -1.11
N TRP A 234 13.65 20.07 0.05
CA TRP A 234 14.67 20.13 1.10
C TRP A 234 14.54 18.96 2.09
N ILE A 235 15.54 18.78 2.95
CA ILE A 235 15.50 17.82 4.08
C ILE A 235 15.06 18.55 5.35
N LYS A 236 14.29 17.90 6.23
CA LYS A 236 13.99 18.46 7.56
C LYS A 236 15.22 18.39 8.46
N ASP A 237 15.64 19.54 8.98
CA ASP A 237 16.69 19.63 10.01
C ASP A 237 16.09 19.25 11.38
N PHE A 238 16.07 17.95 11.67
CA PHE A 238 15.54 17.41 12.92
C PHE A 238 16.34 17.81 14.16
N GLU A 239 17.67 17.96 14.05
CA GLU A 239 18.51 18.36 15.17
C GLU A 239 18.11 19.76 15.64
N LYS A 240 18.07 20.73 14.72
CA LYS A 240 17.74 22.12 15.02
C LYS A 240 16.26 22.30 15.39
N PHE A 241 15.36 21.55 14.77
CA PHE A 241 13.95 21.48 15.19
C PHE A 241 13.80 20.96 16.63
N SER A 242 14.65 20.04 17.06
CA SER A 242 14.62 19.51 18.45
C SER A 242 15.25 20.47 19.46
N GLN A 243 16.15 21.37 19.01
CA GLN A 243 16.76 22.42 19.84
C GLN A 243 15.87 23.68 19.98
N ASP A 244 15.14 24.07 18.93
CA ASP A 244 14.24 25.24 18.91
C ASP A 244 12.89 24.86 18.23
N PRO A 245 11.99 24.13 18.93
CA PRO A 245 10.73 23.59 18.39
C PRO A 245 9.63 24.66 18.22
N ASN A 246 9.97 25.76 17.56
CA ASN A 246 9.07 26.85 17.25
C ASN A 246 8.17 26.53 16.04
N PRO A 247 6.84 26.37 16.20
CA PRO A 247 5.95 25.98 15.10
C PRO A 247 5.80 27.04 14.00
N GLY A 248 6.16 28.30 14.26
CA GLY A 248 6.13 29.38 13.27
C GLY A 248 7.37 29.46 12.38
N LYS A 249 8.32 28.51 12.50
CA LYS A 249 9.65 28.60 11.90
C LYS A 249 10.08 27.25 11.31
N GLN A 250 10.49 27.24 10.05
CA GLN A 250 10.95 26.04 9.38
C GLN A 250 12.46 25.82 9.61
N TYR A 251 12.86 24.55 9.73
CA TYR A 251 14.27 24.14 9.75
C TYR A 251 14.50 23.10 8.67
N VAL A 252 15.32 23.47 7.70
CA VAL A 252 15.60 22.67 6.51
C VAL A 252 17.07 22.76 6.12
N LEU A 253 17.58 21.67 5.55
CA LEU A 253 18.89 21.59 4.92
C LEU A 253 18.71 21.51 3.39
N PRO A 254 19.55 22.20 2.59
CA PRO A 254 19.58 21.97 1.14
C PRO A 254 20.06 20.54 0.86
N ALA A 255 19.54 19.95 -0.20
CA ALA A 255 19.84 18.59 -0.62
C ALA A 255 20.17 18.55 -2.12
N THR A 256 20.95 17.55 -2.51
CA THR A 256 21.10 17.15 -3.92
C THR A 256 20.46 15.78 -4.07
N TRP A 257 19.54 15.66 -5.01
CA TRP A 257 18.86 14.41 -5.34
C TRP A 257 19.43 13.83 -6.63
N ARG A 258 19.51 12.50 -6.72
CA ARG A 258 19.99 11.77 -7.89
C ARG A 258 18.90 10.83 -8.40
N LEU A 259 18.63 10.85 -9.70
CA LEU A 259 17.65 9.95 -10.29
C LEU A 259 18.17 8.50 -10.22
N VAL A 260 17.37 7.60 -9.65
CA VAL A 260 17.64 6.15 -9.64
C VAL A 260 16.89 5.50 -10.80
N TRP A 261 15.60 5.82 -10.97
CA TRP A 261 14.76 5.22 -12.00
C TRP A 261 13.76 6.24 -12.56
N GLU A 262 13.71 6.37 -13.88
CA GLU A 262 12.75 7.19 -14.60
C GLU A 262 11.45 6.41 -14.85
N ASP A 263 10.30 6.96 -14.43
CA ASP A 263 9.01 6.30 -14.62
C ASP A 263 8.42 6.59 -16.00
N THR A 264 8.95 5.90 -17.00
CA THR A 264 8.50 6.00 -18.41
C THR A 264 7.26 5.16 -18.73
N ARG A 265 6.63 4.49 -17.74
CA ARG A 265 5.48 3.60 -17.99
C ARG A 265 4.30 4.35 -18.62
N TYR A 266 3.56 3.66 -19.48
CA TYR A 266 2.33 4.10 -20.13
C TYR A 266 2.49 5.28 -21.13
N LEU A 267 3.71 5.79 -21.37
CA LEU A 267 3.99 6.81 -22.41
C LEU A 267 3.77 6.30 -23.85
N ASP A 268 3.82 4.98 -24.04
CA ASP A 268 3.47 4.27 -25.28
C ASP A 268 1.98 3.91 -25.38
N GLY A 269 1.19 4.23 -24.34
CA GLY A 269 -0.21 3.84 -24.21
C GLY A 269 -0.43 2.38 -23.77
N VAL A 270 0.63 1.65 -23.36
CA VAL A 270 0.53 0.26 -22.89
C VAL A 270 0.57 0.23 -21.36
N ILE A 271 -0.44 -0.39 -20.76
CA ILE A 271 -0.47 -0.71 -19.33
C ILE A 271 -0.10 -2.19 -19.18
N PRO A 272 1.10 -2.53 -18.66
CA PRO A 272 1.46 -3.91 -18.36
C PRO A 272 0.64 -4.48 -17.20
N ASP A 273 0.66 -5.80 -17.03
CA ASP A 273 0.11 -6.44 -15.84
C ASP A 273 0.96 -6.13 -14.60
N GLU A 274 0.39 -5.34 -13.69
CA GLU A 274 0.98 -4.95 -12.41
C GLU A 274 0.23 -5.57 -11.22
N SER A 275 -0.62 -6.60 -11.45
CA SER A 275 -1.44 -7.24 -10.40
C SER A 275 -0.62 -7.90 -9.28
N PHE A 276 0.67 -8.18 -9.53
CA PHE A 276 1.62 -8.67 -8.52
C PHE A 276 1.80 -7.71 -7.33
N TYR A 277 1.42 -6.43 -7.43
CA TYR A 277 1.43 -5.50 -6.29
C TYR A 277 0.38 -5.80 -5.20
N PHE A 278 -0.65 -6.60 -5.50
CA PHE A 278 -1.67 -6.99 -4.53
C PHE A 278 -1.31 -8.27 -3.78
N ASN A 279 -0.77 -9.27 -4.49
CA ASN A 279 -0.36 -10.56 -3.94
C ASN A 279 1.10 -10.87 -4.35
N PRO A 280 2.12 -10.27 -3.70
CA PRO A 280 3.53 -10.45 -4.04
C PRO A 280 4.12 -11.78 -3.54
N VAL A 281 3.41 -12.90 -3.76
CA VAL A 281 3.70 -14.26 -3.28
C VAL A 281 3.09 -15.28 -4.27
N ILE A 282 3.80 -16.22 -4.91
CA ILE A 282 5.23 -16.52 -5.11
C ILE A 282 5.36 -17.08 -6.54
N THR A 283 6.43 -16.78 -7.29
CA THR A 283 6.76 -17.49 -8.53
C THR A 283 7.73 -18.66 -8.24
N PRO A 284 7.38 -19.92 -8.55
CA PRO A 284 8.41 -20.92 -8.82
C PRO A 284 9.23 -20.43 -10.01
N GLN A 285 10.57 -20.47 -9.93
CA GLN A 285 11.40 -20.08 -11.08
C GLN A 285 11.05 -20.94 -12.30
N GLU A 286 10.97 -20.32 -13.48
CA GLU A 286 10.81 -21.07 -14.73
C GLU A 286 11.97 -22.08 -14.89
N PRO A 287 11.74 -23.23 -15.56
CA PRO A 287 12.69 -24.33 -15.46
C PRO A 287 14.02 -24.02 -16.16
N VAL A 288 15.07 -23.77 -15.37
CA VAL A 288 16.45 -23.94 -15.84
C VAL A 288 16.61 -25.42 -16.14
N GLU A 289 16.77 -25.78 -17.41
CA GLU A 289 16.79 -27.18 -17.82
C GLU A 289 17.96 -27.97 -17.23
N ALA A 290 17.64 -29.17 -16.73
CA ALA A 290 18.58 -30.26 -16.41
C ALA A 290 19.49 -30.03 -15.16
N GLN A 291 19.67 -30.97 -14.24
CA GLN A 291 19.47 -32.42 -14.28
C GLN A 291 19.05 -33.01 -12.91
N GLY A 292 18.11 -33.96 -12.92
CA GLY A 292 18.17 -35.15 -12.05
C GLY A 292 18.14 -34.99 -10.52
N MET A 293 17.13 -34.33 -9.96
CA MET A 293 16.74 -34.53 -8.54
C MET A 293 15.25 -34.85 -8.38
N ALA A 294 14.93 -35.55 -7.29
CA ALA A 294 13.60 -36.11 -7.02
C ALA A 294 12.54 -35.02 -6.73
N PRO A 295 11.23 -35.30 -6.95
CA PRO A 295 10.17 -34.30 -6.75
C PRO A 295 10.12 -33.79 -5.30
N PRO A 296 9.82 -32.49 -5.10
CA PRO A 296 9.81 -31.88 -3.77
C PRO A 296 8.66 -32.42 -2.91
N ILE A 297 8.95 -32.65 -1.63
CA ILE A 297 7.95 -33.03 -0.63
C ILE A 297 7.13 -31.78 -0.25
N PRO A 298 5.79 -31.81 -0.24
CA PRO A 298 4.97 -30.65 0.12
C PRO A 298 5.23 -30.14 1.54
N SER A 299 4.91 -28.86 1.77
CA SER A 299 5.14 -28.17 3.04
C SER A 299 4.47 -28.89 4.22
N SER A 300 5.23 -29.04 5.31
CA SER A 300 4.95 -29.96 6.44
C SER A 300 3.70 -29.65 7.29
N GLY A 301 2.93 -28.61 6.95
CA GLY A 301 1.78 -28.15 7.74
C GLY A 301 0.45 -28.01 6.98
N ARG A 302 0.43 -28.08 5.64
CA ARG A 302 -0.79 -27.89 4.82
C ARG A 302 -0.86 -28.93 3.70
N CYS A 303 -2.02 -29.54 3.50
CA CYS A 303 -2.29 -30.50 2.44
C CYS A 303 -3.71 -30.29 1.89
N GLU A 304 -3.90 -30.44 0.58
CA GLU A 304 -5.23 -30.32 -0.05
C GLU A 304 -5.88 -31.70 -0.20
N ALA A 305 -7.21 -31.77 -0.13
CA ALA A 305 -7.89 -33.05 -0.27
C ALA A 305 -7.62 -33.73 -1.61
N GLY A 306 -7.62 -35.06 -1.61
CA GLY A 306 -7.18 -35.88 -2.74
C GLY A 306 -5.67 -36.03 -2.86
N HIS A 307 -4.85 -35.19 -2.23
CA HIS A 307 -3.40 -35.36 -2.21
C HIS A 307 -2.95 -36.37 -1.12
N PRO A 308 -1.79 -37.03 -1.31
CA PRO A 308 -1.18 -37.84 -0.26
C PRO A 308 -0.65 -36.95 0.87
N CYS A 309 -0.92 -37.34 2.11
CA CYS A 309 -0.47 -36.68 3.32
C CYS A 309 1.07 -36.56 3.33
N PRO A 310 1.64 -35.33 3.41
CA PRO A 310 3.08 -35.14 3.26
C PRO A 310 3.87 -35.59 4.49
N GLN A 311 3.26 -35.66 5.67
CA GLN A 311 3.93 -36.05 6.92
C GLN A 311 2.94 -36.62 7.94
N ALA A 312 3.31 -37.74 8.58
CA ALA A 312 2.46 -38.40 9.58
C ALA A 312 2.21 -37.51 10.81
N GLY A 313 1.03 -37.63 11.41
CA GLY A 313 0.63 -36.85 12.60
C GLY A 313 -0.88 -36.60 12.63
N THR A 314 -1.34 -35.76 13.56
CA THR A 314 -2.74 -35.33 13.60
C THR A 314 -2.98 -34.18 12.64
N TRP A 315 -4.03 -34.30 11.82
CA TRP A 315 -4.48 -33.26 10.90
C TRP A 315 -5.96 -32.96 11.13
N TRP A 316 -6.37 -31.72 10.87
CA TRP A 316 -7.75 -31.23 10.97
C TRP A 316 -8.10 -30.39 9.73
N THR A 317 -9.39 -30.15 9.50
CA THR A 317 -9.86 -29.24 8.45
C THR A 317 -11.08 -28.46 8.93
N PRO A 318 -11.19 -27.14 8.64
CA PRO A 318 -12.40 -26.38 8.94
C PRO A 318 -13.59 -26.79 8.05
N ALA A 319 -13.34 -27.48 6.94
CA ALA A 319 -14.38 -27.92 6.00
C ALA A 319 -15.40 -28.90 6.61
N LYS A 320 -15.06 -29.56 7.72
CA LYS A 320 -15.99 -30.43 8.46
C LYS A 320 -15.65 -30.48 9.95
N PRO A 321 -16.59 -30.10 10.85
CA PRO A 321 -16.46 -30.34 12.29
C PRO A 321 -16.15 -31.80 12.62
N ASP A 322 -15.35 -32.02 13.66
CA ASP A 322 -14.92 -33.33 14.17
C ASP A 322 -14.17 -34.24 13.17
N ALA A 323 -13.72 -33.70 12.03
CA ALA A 323 -12.91 -34.45 11.05
C ALA A 323 -11.44 -34.64 11.47
N ARG A 324 -11.01 -34.06 12.60
CA ARG A 324 -9.64 -34.16 13.14
C ARG A 324 -9.25 -35.61 13.42
N ARG A 325 -8.17 -36.09 12.78
CA ARG A 325 -7.65 -37.45 13.00
C ARG A 325 -6.15 -37.56 12.70
N ALA A 326 -5.54 -38.66 13.14
CA ALA A 326 -4.20 -39.03 12.70
C ALA A 326 -4.21 -39.55 11.26
N PHE A 327 -3.17 -39.21 10.49
CA PHE A 327 -2.90 -39.73 9.15
C PHE A 327 -1.48 -40.28 9.07
N ALA A 328 -1.28 -41.34 8.29
CA ALA A 328 0.04 -41.81 7.89
C ALA A 328 0.62 -40.97 6.74
N GLN A 329 1.95 -40.90 6.61
CA GLN A 329 2.58 -40.30 5.44
C GLN A 329 2.22 -41.10 4.18
N GLY A 330 1.81 -40.42 3.11
CA GLY A 330 1.30 -41.04 1.89
C GLY A 330 -0.20 -41.38 1.89
N GLU A 331 -0.88 -41.32 3.04
CA GLU A 331 -2.33 -41.56 3.12
C GLU A 331 -3.11 -40.46 2.39
N ARG A 332 -4.07 -40.82 1.53
CA ARG A 332 -4.84 -39.83 0.76
C ARG A 332 -5.78 -39.04 1.67
N MET A 333 -5.63 -37.72 1.70
CA MET A 333 -6.52 -36.82 2.42
C MET A 333 -7.94 -36.87 1.83
N PRO A 334 -9.00 -37.10 2.64
CA PRO A 334 -10.38 -37.13 2.14
C PRO A 334 -10.92 -35.72 1.89
N ASP A 335 -11.90 -35.64 0.99
CA ASP A 335 -12.61 -34.42 0.60
C ASP A 335 -14.03 -34.39 1.18
N PHE A 336 -14.57 -33.19 1.39
CA PHE A 336 -15.92 -32.91 1.86
C PHE A 336 -16.62 -31.92 0.92
N PRO A 337 -17.02 -32.36 -0.30
CA PRO A 337 -17.55 -31.46 -1.33
C PRO A 337 -18.90 -30.80 -0.95
N ASP A 338 -19.62 -31.34 0.03
CA ASP A 338 -20.84 -30.74 0.60
C ASP A 338 -20.54 -29.60 1.62
N SER A 339 -19.29 -29.18 1.76
CA SER A 339 -18.88 -28.14 2.72
C SER A 339 -19.23 -26.73 2.28
N SER A 340 -19.78 -25.93 3.18
CA SER A 340 -19.93 -24.48 3.00
C SER A 340 -18.61 -23.70 3.16
N TYR A 341 -17.50 -24.35 3.50
CA TYR A 341 -16.20 -23.73 3.75
C TYR A 341 -15.29 -23.65 2.50
N GLY A 342 -15.78 -24.07 1.33
CA GLY A 342 -14.99 -24.13 0.09
C GLY A 342 -14.15 -25.41 -0.01
N ALA A 343 -13.01 -25.31 -0.70
CA ALA A 343 -12.14 -26.46 -0.96
C ALA A 343 -11.54 -27.05 0.33
N THR A 344 -11.60 -28.38 0.48
CA THR A 344 -11.13 -29.07 1.69
C THR A 344 -9.61 -29.00 1.83
N ILE A 345 -9.13 -28.14 2.73
CA ILE A 345 -7.72 -28.00 3.09
C ILE A 345 -7.51 -28.61 4.48
N TRP A 346 -6.52 -29.50 4.59
CA TRP A 346 -6.06 -30.12 5.83
C TRP A 346 -4.84 -29.39 6.37
N TYR A 347 -4.83 -29.18 7.69
CA TYR A 347 -3.78 -28.54 8.45
C TYR A 347 -3.22 -29.50 9.50
N ARG A 348 -1.90 -29.63 9.59
CA ARG A 348 -1.23 -30.46 10.60
C ARG A 348 -1.21 -29.70 11.92
N GLU A 349 -1.45 -30.39 13.03
CA GLU A 349 -1.21 -29.82 14.35
C GLU A 349 0.29 -29.77 14.63
N ALA A 350 0.74 -28.72 15.31
CA ALA A 350 2.05 -28.71 15.95
C ALA A 350 1.99 -29.56 17.23
N GLU A 351 3.13 -30.19 17.55
CA GLU A 351 3.35 -30.93 18.81
C GLU A 351 3.84 -29.98 19.93
#